data_AF-A0A8T7BWH2-F1
#
_entry.id   AF-A0A8T7BWH2-F1
#
_cell.length_a   1.000
_cell.length_b   1.000
_cell.length_c   1.000
_cell.angle_alpha   90.00
_cell.angle_beta   90.00
_cell.angle_gamma   90.00
#
_symmetry.space_group_name_H-M   'P 1'
#
loop_
_entity.id
_entity.type
_entity.pdbx_description
1 polymer ?
#
loop_
_entity_poly.entity_id
_entity_poly.type
_entity_poly.pdbx_seq_one_letter_code
_entity_poly.pdbx_strand_id
1 'polypeptide(L)'
;MYIPKPLEDIVTVTHLRKLKERGEKFACLTAYDYSFAKLVEQCGVEVVLVGDSLGMVIQGHDTTIPVTLDHIKYHACTVSSALDKAMLMVDMPFGSLNSPQQALDNASEILQATQAQIVKLEGGVTQIKTVES
;
A
#
# COMPACT_ATOMS: atom_id res chain seq x y z
N MET A 1 -1.61 -28.86 9.30
CA MET A 1 -2.62 -27.83 9.57
C MET A 1 -1.88 -26.51 9.72
N TYR A 2 -2.17 -25.50 8.90
CA TYR A 2 -1.59 -24.16 9.09
C TYR A 2 -2.26 -23.52 10.29
N ILE A 3 -1.47 -22.97 11.22
CA ILE A 3 -1.96 -22.22 12.37
C ILE A 3 -1.66 -20.75 12.06
N PRO A 4 -2.68 -19.88 11.92
CA PRO A 4 -2.45 -18.46 11.71
C PRO A 4 -1.60 -17.90 12.85
N LYS A 5 -0.58 -17.13 12.51
CA LYS A 5 0.18 -16.33 13.48
C LYS A 5 -0.26 -14.88 13.33
N PRO A 6 -1.29 -14.44 14.07
CA PRO A 6 -1.78 -13.07 13.95
C PRO A 6 -0.69 -12.08 14.36
N LEU A 7 -0.79 -10.85 13.85
CA LEU A 7 0.12 -9.77 14.22
C LEU A 7 -0.03 -9.45 15.72
N GLU A 8 1.10 -9.43 16.43
CA GLU A 8 1.13 -9.12 17.86
C GLU A 8 1.13 -7.60 18.08
N ASP A 9 1.93 -6.87 17.31
CA ASP A 9 2.09 -5.41 17.39
C ASP A 9 1.59 -4.70 16.13
N ILE A 10 1.34 -3.39 16.25
CA ILE A 10 1.10 -2.51 15.09
C ILE A 10 2.37 -2.46 14.23
N VAL A 11 2.22 -2.70 12.94
CA VAL A 11 3.31 -2.69 11.97
C VAL A 11 3.63 -1.24 11.60
N THR A 12 4.88 -0.86 11.81
CA THR A 12 5.43 0.47 11.47
C THR A 12 6.71 0.32 10.65
N VAL A 13 7.19 1.41 10.04
CA VAL A 13 8.45 1.36 9.25
C VAL A 13 9.61 0.94 10.15
N THR A 14 9.61 1.37 11.41
CA THR A 14 10.59 0.96 12.42
C THR A 14 10.46 -0.53 12.75
N HIS A 15 9.25 -1.08 12.83
CA HIS A 15 9.04 -2.52 13.01
C HIS A 15 9.65 -3.32 11.84
N LEU A 16 9.34 -2.94 10.60
CA LEU A 16 9.87 -3.60 9.40
C LEU A 16 11.41 -3.51 9.33
N ARG A 17 12.00 -2.38 9.74
CA ARG A 17 13.45 -2.23 9.86
C ARG A 17 14.05 -3.21 10.86
N LYS A 18 13.43 -3.37 12.03
CA LYS A 18 13.88 -4.33 13.05
C LYS A 18 13.79 -5.77 12.57
N LEU A 19 12.73 -6.14 11.83
CA LEU A 19 12.63 -7.47 11.19
C LEU A 19 13.83 -7.72 10.26
N LYS A 20 14.13 -6.74 9.39
CA LYS A 20 15.29 -6.80 8.50
C LYS A 20 16.61 -6.95 9.26
N GLU A 21 16.83 -6.18 10.33
CA GLU A 21 18.03 -6.24 11.17
C GLU A 21 18.21 -7.61 11.85
N ARG A 22 17.11 -8.27 12.23
CA ARG A 22 17.13 -9.63 12.79
C ARG A 22 17.19 -10.75 11.74
N GLY A 23 17.13 -10.41 10.45
CA GLY A 23 17.07 -11.39 9.36
C GLY A 23 15.71 -12.08 9.22
N GLU A 24 14.67 -11.56 9.88
CA GLU A 24 13.30 -12.06 9.80
C GLU A 24 12.62 -11.49 8.54
N LYS A 25 11.93 -12.35 7.78
CA LYS A 25 11.14 -11.93 6.61
C LYS A 25 9.75 -11.48 7.05
N PHE A 26 9.19 -10.52 6.33
CA PHE A 26 7.79 -10.12 6.45
C PHE A 26 7.08 -10.36 5.13
N ALA A 27 5.76 -10.53 5.18
CA ALA A 27 4.90 -10.68 4.04
C ALA A 27 4.29 -9.33 3.62
N CYS A 28 4.15 -9.16 2.31
CA CYS A 28 3.40 -8.08 1.70
C CYS A 28 2.43 -8.69 0.69
N LEU A 29 1.14 -8.38 0.80
CA LEU A 29 0.11 -8.85 -0.13
C LEU A 29 -0.81 -7.72 -0.54
N THR A 30 -1.35 -7.80 -1.75
CA THR A 30 -2.36 -6.85 -2.19
C THR A 30 -3.73 -7.21 -1.63
N ALA A 31 -4.53 -6.19 -1.32
CA ALA A 31 -5.96 -6.32 -1.04
C ALA A 31 -6.66 -5.05 -1.52
N TYR A 32 -7.93 -5.18 -1.92
CA TYR A 32 -8.68 -4.08 -2.54
C TYR A 32 -10.06 -3.88 -1.90
N ASP A 33 -10.42 -4.68 -0.91
CA ASP A 33 -11.70 -4.58 -0.19
C ASP A 33 -11.55 -4.97 1.27
N TYR A 34 -12.61 -4.70 2.03
CA TYR A 34 -12.67 -4.90 3.47
C TYR A 34 -12.49 -6.37 3.87
N SER A 35 -13.18 -7.27 3.19
CA SER A 35 -13.25 -8.69 3.56
C SER A 35 -11.90 -9.37 3.41
N PHE A 36 -11.24 -9.14 2.27
CA PHE A 36 -9.92 -9.70 2.04
C PHE A 36 -8.85 -9.01 2.89
N ALA A 37 -8.91 -7.69 3.08
CA ALA A 37 -8.01 -6.99 3.99
C ALA A 37 -8.06 -7.58 5.41
N LYS A 38 -9.27 -7.84 5.92
CA LYS A 38 -9.43 -8.47 7.24
C LYS A 38 -8.84 -9.87 7.31
N LEU A 39 -9.09 -10.67 6.26
CA LEU A 39 -8.61 -12.04 6.19
C LEU A 39 -7.08 -12.11 6.14
N VAL A 40 -6.44 -11.29 5.30
CA VAL A 40 -4.97 -11.33 5.15
C VAL A 40 -4.26 -10.86 6.42
N GLU A 41 -4.80 -9.87 7.12
CA GLU A 41 -4.29 -9.45 8.43
C GLU A 41 -4.39 -10.57 9.47
N GLN A 42 -5.52 -11.29 9.52
CA GLN A 42 -5.69 -12.45 10.41
C GLN A 42 -4.71 -13.58 10.11
N CYS A 43 -4.24 -13.70 8.85
CA CYS A 43 -3.17 -14.60 8.46
C CYS A 43 -1.76 -14.11 8.83
N GLY A 44 -1.63 -12.91 9.40
CA GLY A 44 -0.36 -12.36 9.87
C GLY A 44 0.43 -11.57 8.81
N VAL A 45 -0.23 -11.07 7.77
CA VAL A 45 0.44 -10.26 6.73
C VAL A 45 0.77 -8.87 7.29
N GLU A 46 2.05 -8.52 7.34
CA GLU A 46 2.51 -7.26 7.93
C GLU A 46 2.18 -6.02 7.09
N VAL A 47 2.22 -6.15 5.75
CA VAL A 47 1.97 -5.03 4.83
C VAL A 47 0.88 -5.40 3.83
N VAL A 48 -0.16 -4.57 3.77
CA VAL A 48 -1.23 -4.68 2.79
C VAL A 48 -1.08 -3.55 1.77
N LEU A 49 -1.01 -3.91 0.49
CA LEU A 49 -0.86 -2.95 -0.61
C LEU A 49 -2.17 -2.79 -1.39
N VAL A 50 -2.67 -1.55 -1.47
CA VAL A 50 -3.66 -1.17 -2.48
C VAL A 50 -2.90 -0.68 -3.70
N GLY A 51 -2.66 -1.61 -4.62
CA GLY A 51 -1.85 -1.37 -5.81
C GLY A 51 -2.66 -1.08 -7.07
N ASP A 52 -2.03 -0.47 -8.07
CA ASP A 52 -2.63 -0.20 -9.38
C ASP A 52 -2.94 -1.48 -10.20
N SER A 53 -2.38 -2.61 -9.78
CA SER A 53 -2.82 -3.97 -10.18
C SER A 53 -4.33 -4.19 -10.10
N LEU A 54 -5.08 -3.42 -9.30
CA LEU A 54 -6.55 -3.40 -9.32
C LEU A 54 -7.12 -3.13 -10.72
N GLY A 55 -6.41 -2.40 -11.57
CA GLY A 55 -6.81 -2.16 -12.96
C GLY A 55 -6.99 -3.46 -13.72
N MET A 56 -6.14 -4.45 -13.45
CA MET A 56 -6.22 -5.75 -14.11
C MET A 56 -7.17 -6.71 -13.38
N VAL A 57 -7.01 -6.85 -12.06
CA VAL A 57 -7.70 -7.92 -11.31
C VAL A 57 -9.09 -7.54 -10.81
N ILE A 58 -9.41 -6.24 -10.71
CA ILE A 58 -10.74 -5.73 -10.31
C ILE A 58 -11.47 -5.14 -11.51
N GLN A 59 -10.80 -4.29 -12.30
CA GLN A 59 -11.43 -3.53 -13.39
C GLN A 59 -11.40 -4.27 -14.74
N GLY A 60 -10.57 -5.32 -14.87
CA GLY A 60 -10.48 -6.14 -16.09
C GLY A 60 -9.74 -5.47 -17.25
N HIS A 61 -8.91 -4.46 -16.99
CA HIS A 61 -8.04 -3.85 -17.99
C HIS A 61 -6.83 -4.74 -18.30
N ASP A 62 -6.28 -4.60 -19.51
CA ASP A 62 -5.05 -5.30 -19.91
C ASP A 62 -3.78 -4.73 -19.25
N THR A 63 -3.86 -3.50 -18.74
CA THR A 63 -2.73 -2.78 -18.12
C THR A 63 -3.22 -1.94 -16.94
N THR A 64 -2.30 -1.40 -16.13
CA THR A 64 -2.63 -0.53 -14.99
C THR A 64 -2.77 0.96 -15.36
N ILE A 65 -2.47 1.34 -16.61
CA ILE A 65 -2.53 2.74 -17.09
C ILE A 65 -3.89 3.42 -16.84
N PRO A 66 -5.05 2.76 -17.00
CA PRO A 66 -6.34 3.41 -16.76
C PRO A 66 -6.67 3.71 -15.28
N VAL A 67 -5.86 3.20 -14.34
CA VAL A 67 -6.12 3.40 -12.90
C VAL A 67 -5.87 4.85 -12.51
N THR A 68 -6.86 5.45 -11.83
CA THR A 68 -6.80 6.84 -11.37
C THR A 68 -6.49 6.92 -9.88
N LEU A 69 -6.10 8.11 -9.41
CA LEU A 69 -5.91 8.36 -7.99
C LEU A 69 -7.22 8.14 -7.20
N ASP A 70 -8.38 8.43 -7.79
CA ASP A 70 -9.69 8.18 -7.17
C ASP A 70 -9.99 6.69 -6.99
N HIS A 71 -9.60 5.84 -7.96
CA HIS A 71 -9.71 4.40 -7.81
C HIS A 71 -8.88 3.90 -6.63
N ILE A 72 -7.62 4.34 -6.53
CA ILE A 72 -6.75 3.97 -5.41
C ILE A 72 -7.35 4.47 -4.09
N LYS A 73 -7.78 5.73 -4.01
CA LYS A 73 -8.40 6.30 -2.81
C LYS A 73 -9.61 5.49 -2.35
N TYR A 74 -10.51 5.13 -3.27
CA TYR A 74 -11.71 4.35 -2.95
C TYR A 74 -11.36 2.99 -2.32
N HIS A 75 -10.49 2.22 -2.98
CA HIS A 75 -10.08 0.91 -2.47
C HIS A 75 -9.28 1.02 -1.17
N ALA A 76 -8.43 2.04 -1.05
CA ALA A 76 -7.63 2.27 0.15
C ALA A 76 -8.47 2.68 1.35
N CYS A 77 -9.47 3.55 1.21
CA CYS A 77 -10.42 3.82 2.30
C CYS A 77 -11.14 2.54 2.76
N THR A 78 -11.52 1.69 1.81
CA THR A 78 -12.21 0.42 2.10
C THR A 78 -11.29 -0.54 2.87
N VAL A 79 -10.05 -0.73 2.40
CA VAL A 79 -9.05 -1.57 3.07
C VAL A 79 -8.65 -1.02 4.44
N SER A 80 -8.41 0.28 4.53
CA SER A 80 -8.04 0.96 5.78
C SER A 80 -9.04 0.69 6.90
N SER A 81 -10.34 0.70 6.58
CA SER A 81 -11.39 0.43 7.57
C SER A 81 -11.40 -1.00 8.12
N ALA A 82 -10.68 -1.94 7.50
CA ALA A 82 -10.59 -3.34 7.91
C ALA A 82 -9.36 -3.67 8.77
N LEU A 83 -8.27 -2.92 8.60
CA LEU A 83 -6.97 -3.22 9.22
C LEU A 83 -6.88 -2.65 10.63
N ASP A 84 -6.38 -3.46 11.57
CA ASP A 84 -6.13 -3.05 12.96
C ASP A 84 -4.63 -2.86 13.25
N LYS A 85 -3.76 -3.65 12.62
CA LYS A 85 -2.32 -3.74 12.92
C LYS A 85 -1.44 -3.76 11.68
N ALA A 86 -1.90 -4.30 10.56
CA ALA A 86 -1.12 -4.34 9.34
C ALA A 86 -0.88 -2.91 8.80
N MET A 87 0.27 -2.70 8.18
CA MET A 87 0.58 -1.43 7.53
C MET A 87 -0.09 -1.36 6.17
N LEU A 88 -0.85 -0.30 5.92
CA LEU A 88 -1.41 0.03 4.62
C LEU A 88 -0.41 0.82 3.78
N MET A 89 -0.04 0.23 2.64
CA MET A 89 0.69 0.86 1.55
C MET A 89 -0.27 1.14 0.38
N VAL A 90 -0.13 2.29 -0.27
CA VAL A 90 -0.93 2.64 -1.45
C VAL A 90 -0.03 3.00 -2.62
N ASP A 91 -0.43 2.61 -3.84
CA ASP A 91 0.28 3.00 -5.04
C ASP A 91 -0.03 4.43 -5.47
N MET A 92 1.00 5.09 -5.99
CA MET A 92 0.89 6.29 -6.79
C MET A 92 0.72 5.85 -8.26
N PRO A 93 -0.50 5.92 -8.83
CA PRO A 93 -0.77 5.35 -10.15
C PRO A 93 -0.11 6.16 -11.29
N PHE A 94 -0.14 5.62 -12.50
CA PHE A 94 0.43 6.28 -13.66
C PHE A 94 -0.06 7.74 -13.80
N GLY A 95 0.88 8.65 -14.07
CA GLY A 95 0.59 10.08 -14.22
C GLY A 95 0.41 10.86 -12.90
N SER A 96 0.49 10.22 -11.73
CA SER A 96 0.41 10.91 -10.43
C SER A 96 1.77 11.43 -9.92
N LEU A 97 2.86 11.25 -10.67
CA LEU A 97 4.25 11.53 -10.27
C LEU A 97 5.04 12.34 -11.34
N ASN A 98 4.39 13.21 -12.14
CA ASN A 98 5.09 13.88 -13.25
C ASN A 98 6.06 14.99 -12.81
N SER A 99 5.95 15.46 -11.57
CA SER A 99 6.93 16.36 -10.94
C SER A 99 7.02 16.09 -9.44
N PRO A 100 8.14 16.43 -8.77
CA PRO A 100 8.27 16.25 -7.32
C PRO A 100 7.14 16.93 -6.52
N GLN A 101 6.75 18.16 -6.91
CA GLN A 101 5.65 18.87 -6.25
C GLN A 101 4.31 18.14 -6.44
N GLN A 102 3.98 17.75 -7.68
CA GLN A 102 2.74 17.02 -7.94
C GLN A 102 2.69 15.69 -7.17
N ALA A 103 3.82 14.97 -7.12
CA ALA A 103 3.93 13.73 -6.38
C ALA A 103 3.69 13.93 -4.88
N LEU A 104 4.29 14.97 -4.29
CA LEU A 104 4.11 15.32 -2.88
C LEU A 104 2.67 15.71 -2.57
N ASP A 105 2.04 16.52 -3.43
CA ASP A 105 0.65 16.96 -3.29
C ASP A 105 -0.30 15.75 -3.34
N ASN A 106 -0.14 14.90 -4.35
CA ASN A 106 -0.95 13.68 -4.51
C ASN A 106 -0.72 12.69 -3.35
N ALA A 107 0.53 12.53 -2.89
CA ALA A 107 0.88 11.66 -1.75
C ALA A 107 0.27 12.20 -0.44
N SER A 108 0.27 13.51 -0.25
CA SER A 108 -0.35 14.14 0.92
C SER A 108 -1.86 13.94 0.91
N GLU A 109 -2.51 14.16 -0.24
CA GLU A 109 -3.95 13.96 -0.41
C GLU A 109 -4.36 12.51 -0.15
N ILE A 110 -3.67 11.53 -0.75
CA ILE A 110 -4.03 10.12 -0.61
C ILE A 110 -3.83 9.63 0.82
N LEU A 111 -2.74 10.01 1.49
CA LEU A 111 -2.49 9.65 2.90
C LEU A 111 -3.57 10.26 3.81
N GLN A 112 -3.93 11.52 3.58
CA GLN A 112 -4.97 12.20 4.35
C GLN A 112 -6.35 11.54 4.15
N ALA A 113 -6.70 11.20 2.91
CA ALA A 113 -8.00 10.63 2.58
C ALA A 113 -8.16 9.19 3.10
N THR A 114 -7.09 8.39 3.04
CA THR A 114 -7.16 6.93 3.23
C THR A 114 -6.65 6.46 4.58
N GLN A 115 -5.90 7.31 5.31
CA GLN A 115 -5.15 6.94 6.51
C GLN A 115 -4.07 5.87 6.28
N ALA A 116 -3.68 5.62 5.02
CA ALA A 116 -2.51 4.82 4.71
C ALA A 116 -1.25 5.40 5.36
N GLN A 117 -0.26 4.56 5.65
CA GLN A 117 0.97 5.00 6.33
C GLN A 117 2.11 5.27 5.35
N ILE A 118 2.07 4.67 4.16
CA ILE A 118 3.11 4.81 3.15
C ILE A 118 2.54 4.82 1.73
N VAL A 119 3.21 5.55 0.84
CA VAL A 119 2.97 5.51 -0.61
C VAL A 119 4.09 4.73 -1.31
N LYS A 120 3.76 3.94 -2.33
CA LYS A 120 4.72 3.34 -3.26
C LYS A 120 4.79 4.18 -4.53
N LEU A 121 6.01 4.50 -4.93
CA LEU A 121 6.34 5.17 -6.18
C LEU A 121 7.10 4.20 -7.08
N GLU A 122 6.82 4.23 -8.37
CA GLU A 122 7.58 3.47 -9.36
C GLU A 122 8.59 4.35 -10.09
N GLY A 123 9.84 3.89 -10.14
CA GLY A 123 10.93 4.57 -10.81
C GLY A 123 12.28 4.23 -10.21
N GLY A 124 13.34 4.61 -10.93
CA GLY A 124 14.72 4.43 -10.48
C GLY A 124 15.31 5.75 -10.00
N VAL A 125 16.58 5.97 -10.34
CA VAL A 125 17.35 7.19 -10.00
C VAL A 125 16.68 8.50 -10.43
N THR A 126 15.79 8.45 -11.43
CA THR A 126 15.03 9.62 -11.90
C THR A 126 14.03 10.15 -10.89
N GLN A 127 13.64 9.33 -9.89
CA GLN A 127 12.68 9.72 -8.85
C GLN A 127 13.34 10.18 -7.53
N ILE A 128 14.68 10.24 -7.44
CA ILE A 128 15.38 10.62 -6.20
C ILE A 128 14.87 11.95 -5.64
N LYS A 129 14.76 12.98 -6.50
CA LYS A 129 14.24 14.29 -6.08
C LYS A 129 12.84 14.21 -5.50
N THR A 130 11.99 13.35 -6.07
CA THR A 130 10.63 13.13 -5.59
C THR A 130 10.60 12.45 -4.22
N VAL A 131 11.50 11.49 -3.98
CA VAL A 131 11.61 10.77 -2.69
C VAL A 131 12.18 11.65 -1.57
N GLU A 132 13.04 12.60 -1.91
CA GLU A 132 13.66 13.54 -0.96
C GLU A 132 12.82 14.79 -0.65
N SER A 133 11.71 15.00 -1.38
CA SER A 133 10.84 16.19 -1.25
C SER A 133 9.97 16.16 0.01
#